data_AF-A0A2E4LWT8-F1
#
_entry.id   AF-A0A2E4LWT8-F1
#
_cell.length_a   1.000
_cell.length_b   1.000
_cell.length_c   1.000
_cell.angle_alpha   90.00
_cell.angle_beta   90.00
_cell.angle_gamma   90.00
#
_symmetry.space_group_name_H-M   'P 1'
#
loop_
_entity.id
_entity.type
_entity.pdbx_description
1 polymer ?
#
loop_
_entity_poly.entity_id
_entity_poly.type
_entity_poly.pdbx_seq_one_letter_code
_entity_poly.pdbx_strand_id
1 'polypeptide(L)' 'MSLVLAIYGKDHILGYVRGTLEDDEEKQDIESLVESDPRAAKIVNKLEVTEVGDRWATDNSARRRLEKLQHIAEEADVLA' A
#
# COMPACT_ATOMS: atom_id res chain seq x y z
N MET A 1 19.61 -3.93 -0.30
CA MET A 1 18.69 -3.42 -1.33
C MET A 1 17.66 -4.50 -1.57
N SER A 2 16.46 -4.36 -1.01
CA SER A 2 15.37 -5.32 -1.25
C SER A 2 15.00 -5.27 -2.72
N LEU A 3 15.08 -6.41 -3.41
CA LEU A 3 14.70 -6.56 -4.82
C LEU A 3 13.21 -6.26 -5.08
N VAL A 4 12.40 -6.24 -4.02
CA VAL A 4 10.94 -6.18 -4.10
C VAL A 4 10.44 -4.78 -4.52
N LEU A 5 11.08 -3.70 -4.05
CA LEU A 5 10.68 -2.33 -4.43
C LEU A 5 11.06 -1.96 -5.88
N ALA A 6 11.98 -2.72 -6.50
CA ALA A 6 12.30 -2.58 -7.91
C ALA A 6 11.24 -3.24 -8.82
N ILE A 7 10.46 -4.18 -8.28
CA ILE A 7 9.37 -4.88 -8.98
C ILE A 7 8.04 -4.16 -8.70
N TYR A 8 7.82 -3.73 -7.46
CA TYR A 8 6.59 -3.09 -7.01
C TYR A 8 6.79 -1.60 -6.70
N GLY A 9 6.39 -0.75 -7.65
CA GLY A 9 6.32 0.71 -7.50
C GLY A 9 5.00 1.23 -6.91
N LYS A 10 4.86 2.56 -6.85
CA LYS A 10 3.65 3.26 -6.36
C LYS A 10 2.35 2.75 -7.00
N ASP A 11 2.37 2.42 -8.29
CA ASP A 11 1.18 1.93 -9.01
C ASP A 11 0.64 0.61 -8.48
N HIS A 12 1.50 -0.27 -7.96
CA HIS A 12 1.05 -1.54 -7.38
C HIS A 12 0.42 -1.35 -6.01
N ILE A 13 0.96 -0.42 -5.21
CA ILE A 13 0.32 0.03 -3.96
C ILE A 13 -1.05 0.63 -4.27
N LEU A 14 -1.16 1.47 -5.30
CA LEU A 14 -2.45 1.99 -5.76
C LEU A 14 -3.39 0.88 -6.25
N GLY A 15 -2.88 -0.13 -6.94
CA GLY A 15 -3.64 -1.30 -7.37
C GLY A 15 -4.23 -2.09 -6.20
N TYR A 16 -3.43 -2.32 -5.16
CA TYR A 16 -3.88 -2.94 -3.91
C TYR A 16 -5.06 -2.14 -3.32
N VAL A 17 -4.85 -0.84 -3.18
CA VAL A 17 -5.83 0.02 -2.52
C VAL A 17 -7.11 0.14 -3.34
N ARG A 18 -7.00 0.27 -4.67
CA ARG A 18 -8.15 0.26 -5.59
C ARG A 18 -8.84 -1.11 -5.68
N GLY A 19 -8.22 -2.16 -5.15
CA GLY A 19 -8.73 -3.53 -5.22
C GLY A 19 -8.70 -4.09 -6.64
N THR A 20 -7.77 -3.62 -7.47
CA THR A 20 -7.59 -4.11 -8.85
C THR A 20 -6.58 -5.25 -8.94
N LEU A 21 -5.96 -5.65 -7.83
CA LEU A 21 -5.12 -6.84 -7.76
C LEU A 21 -6.03 -8.07 -7.78
N GLU A 22 -5.83 -8.92 -8.78
CA GLU A 22 -6.62 -10.14 -8.99
C GLU A 22 -6.10 -11.30 -8.12
N ASP A 23 -4.82 -11.28 -7.76
CA ASP A 23 -4.16 -12.33 -6.97
C ASP A 23 -4.06 -11.97 -5.48
N ASP A 24 -4.23 -12.97 -4.62
CA ASP A 24 -3.97 -12.87 -3.19
C ASP A 24 -2.47 -12.91 -2.86
N GLU A 25 -1.65 -13.53 -3.72
CA GLU A 25 -0.18 -13.52 -3.61
C GLU A 25 0.36 -12.09 -3.81
N GLU A 26 -0.10 -11.37 -4.84
CA GLU A 26 0.27 -9.97 -5.08
C GLU A 26 -0.12 -9.07 -3.90
N LYS A 27 -1.25 -9.34 -3.24
CA LYS A 27 -1.68 -8.57 -2.06
C LYS A 27 -0.72 -8.78 -0.88
N GLN A 28 -0.30 -10.02 -0.65
CA GLN A 28 0.65 -10.34 0.43
C GLN A 28 2.03 -9.76 0.15
N ASP A 29 2.48 -9.78 -1.10
CA ASP A 29 3.73 -9.15 -1.51
C ASP A 29 3.75 -7.64 -1.20
N ILE A 30 2.64 -6.94 -1.47
CA ILE A 30 2.52 -5.51 -1.17
C ILE A 30 2.52 -5.25 0.34
N GLU A 31 1.81 -6.07 1.13
CA GLU A 31 1.80 -5.94 2.59
C GLU A 31 3.21 -6.15 3.17
N SER A 32 3.90 -7.21 2.74
CA SER A 32 5.27 -7.54 3.15
C SER A 32 6.28 -6.47 2.73
N LEU A 33 6.09 -5.87 1.54
CA LEU A 33 6.91 -4.75 1.07
C LEU A 33 6.76 -3.52 1.96
N VAL A 34 5.52 -3.19 2.34
CA VAL A 34 5.23 -2.03 3.20
C VAL A 34 5.80 -2.24 4.60
N GLU A 35 5.75 -3.47 5.11
CA GLU A 35 6.35 -3.84 6.40
C GLU A 35 7.89 -3.79 6.36
N SER A 36 8.51 -4.31 5.29
CA SER A 36 9.96 -4.52 5.25
C SER A 36 10.75 -3.36 4.66
N ASP A 37 10.13 -2.47 3.88
CA ASP A 37 10.80 -1.34 3.23
C ASP A 37 10.25 0.02 3.70
N PRO A 38 11.05 0.80 4.46
CA PRO A 38 10.65 2.12 4.95
C PRO A 38 10.27 3.11 3.83
N ARG A 39 10.73 2.90 2.59
CA ARG A 39 10.36 3.75 1.45
C ARG A 39 8.93 3.45 1.01
N ALA A 40 8.52 2.19 1.01
CA ALA A 40 7.16 1.78 0.70
C ALA A 40 6.20 2.28 1.79
N ALA A 41 6.54 2.09 3.07
CA ALA A 41 5.83 2.67 4.21
C ALA A 41 5.64 4.19 4.06
N LYS A 42 6.70 4.92 3.69
CA LYS A 42 6.63 6.37 3.45
C LYS A 42 5.72 6.76 2.28
N ILE A 43 5.62 5.93 1.24
CA ILE A 43 4.69 6.16 0.12
C ILE A 43 3.25 5.97 0.60
N VAL A 44 2.97 4.91 1.36
CA VAL A 44 1.65 4.63 1.96
C VAL A 44 1.20 5.74 2.90
N ASN A 45 2.09 6.24 3.76
CA ASN A 45 1.76 7.33 4.68
C ASN A 45 1.57 8.68 3.98
N LYS A 46 2.13 8.85 2.77
CA LYS A 46 1.96 10.05 1.95
C LYS A 46 0.82 9.95 0.93
N LEU A 47 0.21 8.79 0.80
CA LEU A 47 -0.90 8.58 -0.12
C LEU A 47 -2.11 9.37 0.38
N GLU A 48 -2.37 10.49 -0.28
CA GLU A 48 -3.56 11.30 -0.04
C GLU A 48 -4.72 10.82 -0.94
N VAL A 49 -5.95 11.07 -0.46
CA VAL A 49 -7.21 10.73 -1.15
C VAL A 49 -7.24 11.20 -2.61
N THR A 50 -6.55 12.30 -2.91
CA THR A 50 -6.44 12.92 -4.24
C THR A 50 -5.64 12.08 -5.23
N GLU A 51 -4.70 11.24 -4.78
CA GLU A 51 -3.86 10.44 -5.66
C GLU A 51 -4.54 9.14 -6.13
N VAL A 52 -5.59 8.71 -5.44
CA VAL A 52 -6.29 7.46 -5.76
C VAL A 52 -7.40 7.66 -6.79
N GLY A 53 -7.81 8.91 -7.04
CA GLY A 53 -8.77 9.33 -8.08
C GLY A 53 -10.23 9.28 -7.63
N ASP A 54 -11.14 9.85 -8.43
CA ASP A 54 -12.56 10.09 -8.10
C ASP A 54 -13.34 8.86 -7.63
N ARG A 55 -12.90 7.63 -7.99
CA ARG A 55 -13.52 6.38 -7.50
C ARG A 55 -13.38 6.18 -5.99
N TRP A 56 -12.44 6.86 -5.33
CA TRP A 56 -12.26 6.81 -3.88
C TRP A 56 -13.44 7.40 -3.11
N ALA A 57 -14.02 8.49 -3.62
CA ALA A 57 -15.00 9.30 -2.89
C ALA A 57 -16.26 8.52 -2.48
N THR A 58 -16.49 7.34 -3.06
CA THR A 58 -17.65 6.49 -2.83
C THR A 58 -17.32 5.07 -2.34
N ASP A 59 -16.04 4.67 -2.27
CA ASP A 59 -15.64 3.29 -1.97
C ASP A 59 -15.00 3.14 -0.58
N ASN A 60 -15.83 2.75 0.40
CA ASN A 60 -15.38 2.39 1.75
C ASN A 60 -14.36 1.25 1.76
N SER A 61 -14.31 0.41 0.73
CA SER A 61 -13.39 -0.73 0.64
C SER A 61 -11.97 -0.24 0.35
N ALA A 62 -11.82 0.74 -0.55
CA ALA A 62 -10.51 1.31 -0.86
C ALA A 62 -9.90 2.00 0.36
N ARG A 63 -10.72 2.75 1.10
CA ARG A 63 -10.32 3.35 2.37
C ARG A 63 -9.85 2.31 3.38
N ARG A 64 -10.60 1.24 3.61
CA ARG A 64 -10.20 0.15 4.53
C ARG A 64 -8.88 -0.50 4.14
N ARG A 65 -8.63 -0.69 2.85
CA ARG A 65 -7.37 -1.25 2.34
C ARG A 65 -6.19 -0.32 2.58
N LEU A 66 -6.36 0.99 2.39
CA LEU A 66 -5.29 1.95 2.71
C LEU A 66 -5.05 2.04 4.22
N GLU A 67 -6.10 2.11 5.04
CA GLU A 67 -5.98 2.10 6.51
C GLU A 67 -5.20 0.86 6.98
N LYS A 68 -5.43 -0.30 6.34
CA LYS A 68 -4.65 -1.52 6.61
C LYS A 68 -3.16 -1.34 6.29
N LEU A 69 -2.81 -0.82 5.11
CA LEU A 69 -1.41 -0.60 4.75
C LEU A 69 -0.75 0.47 5.64
N GLN A 70 -1.49 1.51 6.04
CA GLN A 70 -0.99 2.53 6.97
C GLN A 70 -0.70 1.94 8.34
N HIS A 71 -1.57 1.06 8.85
CA HIS A 71 -1.32 0.36 10.12
C HIS A 71 -0.05 -0.49 10.05
N ILE A 72 0.15 -1.24 8.96
CA ILE A 72 1.37 -2.05 8.76
C ILE A 72 2.61 -1.14 8.71
N ALA A 73 2.52 -0.02 8.00
CA ALA A 73 3.60 0.96 7.92
C ALA A 73 3.94 1.57 9.29
N GLU A 74 2.93 1.88 10.11
CA GLU A 74 3.10 2.39 11.48
C GLU A 74 3.73 1.33 12.41
N GLU A 75 3.27 0.07 12.36
CA GLU A 75 3.85 -1.02 13.15
C GLU A 75 5.31 -1.28 12.77
N ALA A 76 5.64 -1.24 11.48
CA ALA A 76 7.00 -1.37 11.00
C ALA A 76 7.92 -0.23 11.47
N ASP A 77 7.43 1.01 11.49
CA ASP A 77 8.18 2.18 11.97
C ASP A 77 8.41 2.15 13.49
N VAL A 78 7.46 1.60 14.26
CA VAL A 78 7.61 1.38 15.72
C VAL A 78 8.66 0.30 16.04
N LEU A 79 8.85 -0.67 15.14
CA LEU A 79 9.81 -1.76 15.30
C LEU A 79 11.21 -1.47 14.73
N ALA A 80 11.40 -0.32 14.05
CA ALA A 80 12.62 0.06 13.33
C ALA A 80 13.67 0.82 14.15
#